data_AF-A0A7S2BXH6-F1
#
_entry.id   AF-A0A7S2BXH6-F1
#
_cell.length_a   1.000
_cell.length_b   1.000
_cell.length_c   1.000
_cell.angle_alpha   90.00
_cell.angle_beta   90.00
_cell.angle_gamma   90.00
#
_symmetry.space_group_name_H-M   'P 1'
#
loop_
_entity.id
_entity.type
_entity.pdbx_description
1 polymer ?
#
loop_
_entity_poly.entity_id
_entity_poly.type
_entity_poly.pdbx_seq_one_letter_code
_entity_poly.pdbx_strand_id
1 'polypeptide(L)'
;GGGLPAGRARMTPTLRAAIAPTVRAQGVDLDLGKFDLSSVAQFPGSLIGDAETLGASADPGHAFWSTLNTADVPGLDKDSRVLLQDVFNPAMTDRISEGERFVPPSTCSSYLTNLRSLVTAEHELRCQREAHFLSAGFQVQDPGSLFPQSWRPS
;
A
#
# COMPACT_ATOMS: atom_id res chain seq x y z
N GLY A 1 40.84 -53.09 -43.93
CA GLY A 1 40.24 -52.29 -42.83
C GLY A 1 40.68 -50.86 -43.02
N GLY A 2 39.86 -49.83 -42.85
CA GLY A 2 38.55 -49.71 -42.25
C GLY A 2 38.52 -48.42 -41.42
N GLY A 3 37.64 -47.47 -41.76
CA GLY A 3 37.10 -46.47 -40.83
C GLY A 3 37.75 -45.07 -40.79
N LEU A 4 37.10 -44.10 -41.43
CA LEU A 4 36.79 -42.78 -40.83
C LEU A 4 35.53 -42.98 -39.95
N PRO A 5 35.26 -42.22 -38.85
CA PRO A 5 35.01 -40.77 -38.97
C PRO A 5 35.23 -39.88 -37.71
N ALA A 6 35.04 -38.57 -37.95
CA ALA A 6 34.43 -37.57 -37.07
C ALA A 6 35.01 -37.27 -35.68
N GLY A 7 35.56 -36.05 -35.53
CA GLY A 7 35.82 -35.40 -34.26
C GLY A 7 35.53 -33.90 -34.33
N ARG A 8 34.30 -33.54 -33.93
CA ARG A 8 33.70 -32.21 -33.78
C ARG A 8 34.67 -31.06 -33.44
N ALA A 9 34.51 -29.96 -34.17
CA ALA A 9 34.95 -28.62 -33.77
C ALA A 9 34.41 -28.27 -32.37
N ARG A 10 35.31 -27.91 -31.45
CA ARG A 10 34.95 -27.19 -30.22
C ARG A 10 34.77 -25.72 -30.59
N MET A 11 33.55 -25.34 -30.94
CA MET A 11 33.13 -23.94 -30.85
C MET A 11 32.89 -23.65 -29.36
N THR A 12 33.80 -22.92 -28.74
CA THR A 12 33.53 -22.28 -27.45
C THR A 12 32.57 -21.11 -27.70
N PRO A 13 31.37 -21.09 -27.11
CA PRO A 13 30.58 -19.87 -27.11
C PRO A 13 31.27 -18.88 -26.16
N THR A 14 31.90 -17.86 -26.73
CA THR A 14 32.28 -16.66 -25.98
C THR A 14 30.97 -16.01 -25.51
N LEU A 15 30.66 -16.19 -24.23
CA LEU A 15 29.55 -15.53 -23.56
C LEU A 15 29.91 -14.04 -23.47
N ARG A 16 29.54 -13.27 -24.50
CA ARG A 16 29.51 -11.81 -24.43
C ARG A 16 28.42 -11.47 -23.44
N ALA A 17 28.81 -11.23 -22.19
CA ALA A 17 27.98 -10.58 -21.20
C ALA A 17 27.60 -9.21 -21.76
N ALA A 18 26.37 -9.09 -22.28
CA ALA A 18 25.78 -7.80 -22.54
C ALA A 18 25.65 -7.10 -21.18
N ILE A 19 26.34 -5.96 -21.04
CA ILE A 19 26.26 -5.10 -19.87
C ILE A 19 24.82 -4.58 -19.82
N ALA A 20 24.00 -5.18 -18.97
CA ALA A 20 22.72 -4.61 -18.60
C ALA A 20 22.97 -3.25 -17.94
N PRO A 21 22.10 -2.23 -18.16
CA PRO A 21 22.18 -1.00 -17.39
C PRO A 21 22.04 -1.39 -15.91
N THR A 22 23.12 -1.19 -15.15
CA THR A 22 23.09 -1.28 -13.70
C THR A 22 22.13 -0.22 -13.21
N VAL A 23 20.88 -0.60 -12.95
CA VAL A 23 20.03 0.14 -12.03
C VAL A 23 20.79 0.14 -10.71
N ARG A 24 21.45 1.27 -10.40
CA ARG A 24 22.08 1.46 -9.10
C ARG A 24 20.94 1.42 -8.08
N ALA A 25 20.82 0.31 -7.37
CA ALA A 25 19.97 0.24 -6.20
C ALA A 25 20.40 1.38 -5.26
N GLN A 26 19.56 2.40 -5.13
CA GLN A 26 19.76 3.45 -4.15
C GLN A 26 19.33 2.85 -2.82
N GLY A 27 20.30 2.49 -1.99
CA GLY A 27 20.04 2.11 -0.61
C GLY A 27 19.44 3.29 0.14
N VAL A 28 18.36 3.06 0.88
CA VAL A 28 17.78 4.02 1.80
C VAL A 28 18.46 3.81 3.15
N ASP A 29 19.11 4.84 3.69
CA ASP A 29 19.69 4.78 5.03
C ASP A 29 18.55 4.81 6.06
N LEU A 30 18.32 3.68 6.71
CA LEU A 30 17.32 3.52 7.78
C LEU A 30 17.96 3.75 9.16
N ASP A 31 18.99 4.60 9.26
CA ASP A 31 19.57 4.96 10.55
C ASP A 31 18.55 5.67 11.43
N LEU A 32 17.93 4.89 12.32
CA LEU A 32 16.90 5.32 13.26
C LEU A 32 17.47 6.26 14.35
N GLY A 33 18.80 6.34 14.52
CA GLY A 33 19.44 7.22 15.51
C GLY A 33 19.39 8.70 15.15
N LYS A 34 19.03 9.04 13.90
CA LYS A 34 18.84 10.43 13.43
C LYS A 34 17.43 10.95 13.66
N PHE A 35 16.49 10.09 14.08
CA PHE A 35 15.13 10.49 14.37
C PHE A 35 15.06 10.96 15.81
N ASP A 36 14.85 12.26 15.99
CA ASP A 36 14.62 12.84 17.30
C ASP A 36 13.21 12.46 17.80
N LEU A 37 13.18 11.43 18.65
CA LEU A 37 11.95 10.96 19.30
C LEU A 37 11.61 11.75 20.57
N SER A 38 12.40 12.77 20.93
CA SER A 38 12.18 13.55 22.16
C SER A 38 11.01 14.55 22.05
N SER A 39 10.59 14.89 20.83
CA SER A 39 9.41 15.72 20.59
C SER A 39 8.21 14.85 20.19
N VAL A 40 7.27 14.64 21.12
CA VAL A 40 5.96 14.07 20.79
C VAL A 40 5.19 15.11 20.00
N ALA A 41 5.08 14.93 18.68
CA ALA A 41 4.18 15.73 17.86
C ALA A 41 2.73 15.40 18.26
N GLN A 42 2.13 16.27 19.06
CA GLN A 42 0.69 16.21 19.31
C GLN A 42 -0.01 16.61 18.00
N PHE A 43 -0.72 15.68 17.38
CA PHE A 43 -1.53 15.96 16.20
C PHE A 43 -2.91 16.47 16.65
N PRO A 44 -3.21 17.76 16.48
CA PRO A 44 -4.55 18.27 16.77
C PRO A 44 -5.57 17.63 15.81
N GLY A 45 -6.68 17.12 16.34
CA GLY A 45 -7.79 16.59 15.56
C GLY A 45 -7.82 15.06 15.37
N SER A 46 -7.12 14.29 16.21
CA SER A 46 -7.53 12.90 16.41
C SER A 46 -8.75 12.90 17.33
N LEU A 47 -9.82 12.18 16.98
CA LEU A 47 -10.98 11.92 17.86
C LEU A 47 -10.56 11.23 19.18
N ILE A 48 -9.32 10.75 19.21
CA ILE A 48 -8.69 10.04 20.31
C ILE A 48 -7.81 11.00 21.14
N GLY A 49 -7.71 12.27 20.74
CA GLY A 49 -6.99 13.34 21.45
C GLY A 49 -7.86 14.22 22.35
N ASP A 50 -9.18 14.07 22.29
CA ASP A 50 -10.11 14.81 23.15
C ASP A 50 -10.27 14.00 24.44
N ALA A 51 -9.48 14.34 25.46
CA ALA A 51 -9.44 13.66 26.75
C ALA A 51 -10.81 13.56 27.48
N GLU A 52 -11.87 14.20 26.97
CA GLU A 52 -13.23 14.10 27.50
C GLU A 52 -14.06 12.95 26.90
N THR A 53 -13.75 12.46 25.70
CA THR A 53 -14.53 11.37 25.06
C THR A 53 -13.97 9.99 25.40
N LEU A 54 -12.69 9.91 25.75
CA LEU A 54 -12.04 8.68 26.19
C LEU A 54 -11.83 8.75 27.69
N GLY A 55 -12.69 8.05 28.44
CA GLY A 55 -12.45 7.76 29.85
C GLY A 55 -10.97 7.39 30.04
N ALA A 56 -10.33 8.05 31.00
CA ALA A 56 -8.90 8.35 31.13
C ALA A 56 -7.89 7.16 31.18
N SER A 57 -8.18 6.02 30.57
CA SER A 57 -7.30 4.85 30.48
C SER A 57 -7.55 3.98 29.23
N ALA A 58 -8.18 4.51 28.18
CA ALA A 58 -8.49 3.70 27.00
C ALA A 58 -7.28 3.60 26.05
N ASP A 59 -6.88 2.37 25.73
CA ASP A 59 -5.97 2.07 24.62
C ASP A 59 -6.49 2.81 23.35
N PRO A 60 -5.70 3.75 22.78
CA PRO A 60 -6.14 4.55 21.64
C PRO A 60 -6.48 3.68 20.43
N GLY A 61 -5.84 2.51 20.27
CA GLY A 61 -6.18 1.59 19.21
C GLY A 61 -7.52 0.90 19.44
N HIS A 62 -7.73 0.34 20.63
CA HIS A 62 -9.03 -0.25 20.98
C HIS A 62 -10.18 0.76 20.83
N ALA A 63 -9.97 2.01 21.25
CA ALA A 63 -10.92 3.09 21.08
C ALA A 63 -11.27 3.37 19.61
N PHE A 64 -10.26 3.42 18.74
CA PHE A 64 -10.46 3.58 17.30
C PHE A 64 -11.29 2.42 16.71
N TRP A 65 -10.90 1.18 16.98
CA TRP A 65 -11.59 0.00 16.44
C TRP A 65 -13.02 -0.11 16.98
N SER A 66 -13.26 0.27 18.24
CA SER A 66 -14.60 0.34 18.82
C SER A 66 -15.46 1.43 18.17
N THR A 67 -14.86 2.59 17.89
CA THR A 67 -15.49 3.72 17.19
C THR A 67 -15.97 3.31 15.78
N LEU A 68 -15.17 2.53 15.05
CA LEU A 68 -15.60 2.03 13.75
C LEU A 68 -16.81 1.10 13.86
N ASN A 69 -16.86 0.22 14.86
CA ASN A 69 -17.95 -0.74 15.00
C ASN A 69 -19.24 -0.16 15.60
N THR A 70 -19.19 1.05 16.16
CA THR A 70 -20.33 1.70 16.82
C THR A 70 -21.10 2.59 15.83
N ALA A 71 -22.44 2.58 15.91
CA ALA A 71 -23.30 3.23 14.93
C ALA A 71 -23.31 4.77 15.03
N ASP A 72 -23.08 5.32 16.23
CA ASP A 72 -23.09 6.76 16.51
C ASP A 72 -21.92 7.13 17.43
N VAL A 73 -20.96 7.90 16.90
CA VAL A 73 -19.82 8.40 17.65
C VAL A 73 -19.79 9.93 17.54
N PRO A 74 -19.86 10.67 18.67
CA PRO A 74 -19.77 12.12 18.66
C PRO A 74 -18.49 12.60 17.96
N GLY A 75 -18.61 13.59 17.07
CA GLY A 75 -17.47 14.18 16.36
C GLY A 75 -17.05 13.47 15.07
N LEU A 76 -17.60 12.27 14.77
CA LEU A 76 -17.38 11.58 13.49
C LEU A 76 -18.69 11.46 12.71
N ASP A 77 -18.76 12.09 11.55
CA ASP A 77 -19.91 11.92 10.67
C ASP A 77 -19.98 10.49 10.11
N LYS A 78 -21.21 10.08 9.77
CA LYS A 78 -21.48 8.72 9.28
C LYS A 78 -20.69 8.37 8.02
N ASP A 79 -20.52 9.30 7.10
CA ASP A 79 -19.85 9.05 5.82
C ASP A 79 -18.33 8.87 6.04
N SER A 80 -17.74 9.67 6.91
CA SER A 80 -16.34 9.52 7.32
C SER A 80 -16.10 8.22 8.09
N ARG A 81 -17.06 7.78 8.92
CA ARG A 81 -16.97 6.47 9.58
C ARG A 81 -17.02 5.32 8.56
N VAL A 82 -17.93 5.37 7.60
CA VAL A 82 -18.00 4.36 6.52
C VAL A 82 -16.71 4.34 5.70
N LEU A 83 -16.19 5.51 5.32
CA LEU A 83 -14.89 5.62 4.64
C LEU A 83 -13.76 4.96 5.43
N LEU A 84 -13.69 5.21 6.74
CA LEU A 84 -12.67 4.59 7.60
C LEU A 84 -12.89 3.09 7.76
N GLN A 85 -14.13 2.60 7.82
CA GLN A 85 -14.42 1.15 7.82
C GLN A 85 -13.96 0.47 6.53
N ASP A 86 -14.18 1.12 5.38
CA ASP A 86 -13.76 0.58 4.09
C ASP A 86 -12.23 0.50 3.99
N VAL A 87 -11.53 1.55 4.47
CA VAL A 87 -10.06 1.60 4.48
C VAL A 87 -9.46 0.65 5.52
N PHE A 88 -10.05 0.59 6.72
CA PHE A 88 -9.62 -0.25 7.83
C PHE A 88 -10.54 -1.47 7.99
N ASN A 89 -10.81 -2.17 6.90
CA ASN A 89 -11.72 -3.30 6.90
C ASN A 89 -11.24 -4.39 7.89
N PRO A 90 -12.03 -4.74 8.93
CA PRO A 90 -11.60 -5.67 9.97
C PRO A 90 -11.24 -7.07 9.48
N ALA A 91 -11.79 -7.51 8.34
CA ALA A 91 -11.49 -8.80 7.76
C ALA A 91 -10.18 -8.80 6.93
N MET A 92 -9.67 -7.62 6.56
CA MET A 92 -8.50 -7.48 5.68
C MET A 92 -7.30 -6.84 6.37
N THR A 93 -7.49 -6.20 7.51
CA THR A 93 -6.43 -5.48 8.21
C THR A 93 -5.79 -6.34 9.32
N ASP A 94 -4.48 -6.48 9.28
CA ASP A 94 -3.66 -7.09 10.33
C ASP A 94 -3.42 -6.11 11.51
N ARG A 95 -3.64 -4.82 11.28
CA ARG A 95 -3.47 -3.71 12.24
C ARG A 95 -4.28 -3.89 13.52
N ILE A 96 -5.38 -4.64 13.50
CA ILE A 96 -6.16 -4.97 14.71
C ILE A 96 -5.32 -5.77 15.71
N SER A 97 -4.46 -6.67 15.23
CA SER A 97 -3.62 -7.51 16.08
C SER A 97 -2.47 -6.76 16.76
N GLU A 98 -2.24 -5.50 16.38
CA GLU A 98 -1.21 -4.66 17.00
C GLU A 98 -1.58 -4.22 18.42
N GLY A 99 -2.88 -4.23 18.77
CA GLY A 99 -3.40 -3.82 20.07
C GLY A 99 -2.95 -2.41 20.45
N GLU A 100 -2.34 -2.26 21.63
CA GLU A 100 -1.85 -0.98 22.15
C GLU A 100 -0.73 -0.35 21.33
N ARG A 101 -0.08 -1.10 20.42
CA ARG A 101 0.95 -0.55 19.52
C ARG A 101 0.35 0.16 18.31
N PHE A 102 -0.93 -0.06 18.05
CA PHE A 102 -1.61 0.62 16.96
C PHE A 102 -1.77 2.11 17.30
N VAL A 103 -1.15 2.95 16.48
CA VAL A 103 -1.40 4.39 16.51
C VAL A 103 -2.47 4.71 15.47
N PRO A 104 -3.65 5.18 15.89
CA PRO A 104 -4.73 5.51 14.97
C PRO A 104 -4.35 6.71 14.09
N PRO A 105 -4.85 6.76 12.84
CA PRO A 105 -4.66 7.93 12.00
C PRO A 105 -5.36 9.16 12.60
N SER A 106 -4.93 10.35 12.17
CA SER A 106 -5.68 11.57 12.44
C SER A 106 -7.09 11.45 11.82
N THR A 107 -8.10 12.00 12.49
CA THR A 107 -9.48 12.04 12.01
C THR A 107 -9.95 13.49 11.80
N CYS A 108 -9.00 14.40 11.57
CA CYS A 108 -9.32 15.79 11.29
C CYS A 108 -9.95 15.91 9.90
N SER A 109 -10.77 16.95 9.71
CA SER A 109 -11.53 17.15 8.46
C SER A 109 -10.63 17.21 7.21
N SER A 110 -9.45 17.84 7.29
CA SER A 110 -8.51 17.90 6.16
C SER A 110 -7.95 16.53 5.78
N TYR A 111 -7.64 15.68 6.77
CA TYR A 111 -7.18 14.32 6.52
C TYR A 111 -8.28 13.48 5.87
N LEU A 112 -9.48 13.52 6.43
CA LEU A 112 -10.62 12.75 5.92
C LEU A 112 -11.04 13.19 4.51
N THR A 113 -10.98 14.49 4.21
CA THR A 113 -11.25 15.02 2.87
C THR A 113 -10.23 14.51 1.86
N ASN A 114 -8.94 14.52 2.21
CA ASN A 114 -7.89 14.00 1.35
C ASN A 114 -8.05 12.48 1.14
N LEU A 115 -8.25 11.72 2.22
CA LEU A 115 -8.48 10.28 2.15
C LEU A 115 -9.66 9.94 1.22
N ARG A 116 -10.77 10.68 1.33
CA ARG A 116 -11.94 10.52 0.45
C ARG A 116 -11.55 10.73 -1.01
N SER A 117 -10.84 11.81 -1.31
CA SER A 117 -10.38 12.10 -2.69
C SER A 117 -9.51 10.98 -3.26
N LEU A 118 -8.60 10.42 -2.46
CA LEU A 118 -7.71 9.34 -2.88
C LEU A 118 -8.48 8.04 -3.15
N VAL A 119 -9.37 7.66 -2.24
CA VAL A 119 -10.18 6.43 -2.37
C VAL A 119 -11.14 6.53 -3.56
N THR A 120 -11.75 7.70 -3.80
CA THR A 120 -12.58 7.92 -4.99
C THR A 120 -11.76 7.78 -6.28
N ALA A 121 -10.60 8.42 -6.36
CA ALA A 121 -9.73 8.32 -7.55
C ALA A 121 -9.24 6.88 -7.79
N GLU A 122 -8.91 6.14 -6.73
CA GLU A 122 -8.54 4.73 -6.83
C GLU A 122 -9.71 3.87 -7.34
N HIS A 123 -10.92 4.11 -6.83
CA HIS A 123 -12.13 3.41 -7.26
C HIS A 123 -12.41 3.65 -8.75
N GLU A 124 -12.33 4.90 -9.21
CA GLU A 124 -12.49 5.24 -10.63
C GLU A 124 -11.46 4.52 -11.51
N LEU A 125 -10.19 4.53 -11.10
CA LEU A 125 -9.13 3.82 -11.81
C LEU A 125 -9.38 2.30 -11.85
N ARG A 126 -9.88 1.73 -10.74
CA ARG A 126 -10.24 0.30 -10.66
C ARG A 126 -11.36 -0.04 -11.64
N CYS A 127 -12.43 0.75 -11.67
CA CYS A 127 -13.51 0.56 -12.64
C CYS A 127 -13.03 0.67 -14.09
N GLN A 128 -12.15 1.64 -14.39
CA GLN A 128 -11.54 1.78 -15.72
C GLN A 128 -10.68 0.56 -16.09
N ARG A 129 -9.88 0.06 -15.14
CA ARG A 129 -9.09 -1.16 -15.32
C ARG A 129 -9.96 -2.37 -15.58
N GLU A 130 -11.01 -2.57 -14.79
CA GLU A 130 -11.96 -3.67 -14.97
C GLU A 130 -12.65 -3.59 -16.33
N ALA A 131 -13.15 -2.41 -16.71
CA ALA A 131 -13.76 -2.19 -18.01
C ALA A 131 -12.79 -2.46 -19.17
N HIS A 132 -11.53 -2.02 -19.05
CA HIS A 132 -10.50 -2.29 -20.07
C HIS A 132 -10.16 -3.78 -20.14
N PHE A 133 -9.93 -4.42 -18.98
CA PHE A 133 -9.58 -5.84 -18.87
C PHE A 133 -10.64 -6.75 -19.50
N LEU A 134 -11.91 -6.41 -19.32
CA LEU A 134 -13.05 -7.16 -19.87
C LEU A 134 -13.40 -6.77 -21.32
N SER A 135 -12.74 -5.77 -21.90
CA SER A 135 -13.01 -5.34 -23.26
C SER A 135 -12.43 -6.31 -24.30
N ALA A 136 -13.05 -6.38 -25.48
CA ALA A 136 -12.53 -7.17 -26.60
C ALA A 136 -11.17 -6.68 -27.13
N GLY A 137 -10.78 -5.44 -26.78
CA GLY A 137 -9.49 -4.86 -27.15
C GLY A 137 -8.36 -5.16 -26.18
N PHE A 138 -8.63 -5.83 -25.04
CA PHE A 138 -7.60 -6.18 -24.08
C PHE A 138 -6.63 -7.21 -24.67
N GLN A 139 -5.33 -6.94 -24.57
CA GLN A 139 -4.29 -7.86 -24.99
C GLN A 139 -3.36 -8.17 -23.82
N VAL A 140 -3.23 -9.45 -23.47
CA VAL A 140 -2.37 -9.88 -22.36
C VAL A 140 -0.91 -9.46 -22.55
N GLN A 141 -0.44 -9.41 -23.80
CA GLN A 141 0.95 -9.03 -24.14
C GLN A 141 1.18 -7.51 -24.08
N ASP A 142 0.11 -6.72 -24.21
CA ASP A 142 0.16 -5.27 -24.03
C ASP A 142 -1.11 -4.80 -23.31
N PRO A 143 -1.16 -4.88 -21.97
CA PRO A 143 -2.32 -4.50 -21.19
C PRO A 143 -2.58 -2.98 -21.19
N GLY A 144 -1.71 -2.18 -21.83
CA GLY A 144 -1.84 -0.73 -21.90
C GLY A 144 -1.37 0.01 -20.65
N SER A 145 -1.49 1.34 -20.66
CA SER A 145 -0.96 2.23 -19.61
C SER A 145 -1.78 2.25 -18.32
N LEU A 146 -2.98 1.68 -18.33
CA LEU A 146 -3.79 1.55 -17.13
C LEU A 146 -3.19 0.52 -16.16
N PHE A 147 -2.36 -0.41 -16.63
CA PHE A 147 -1.79 -1.50 -15.82
C PHE A 147 -0.32 -1.22 -15.47
N PRO A 148 0.20 -1.80 -14.38
CA PRO A 148 1.61 -1.67 -14.04
C PRO A 148 2.53 -2.15 -15.17
N GLN A 149 3.67 -1.48 -15.35
CA GLN A 149 4.65 -1.91 -16.37
C GLN A 149 5.17 -3.34 -16.14
N SER A 150 5.13 -3.84 -14.90
CA SER A 150 5.50 -5.21 -14.55
C SER A 150 4.60 -6.29 -15.16
N TRP A 151 3.44 -5.93 -15.71
CA TRP A 151 2.55 -6.87 -16.40
C TRP A 151 2.92 -7.07 -17.88
N ARG A 152 3.81 -6.23 -18.42
CA ARG A 152 4.32 -6.41 -19.77
C ARG A 152 5.41 -7.49 -19.76
N PRO A 153 5.38 -8.45 -20.70
CA PRO A 153 6.46 -9.42 -20.83
C PRO A 153 7.79 -8.69 -21.06
N SER A 154 8.83 -9.13 -20.35
CA SER A 154 10.21 -8.68 -20.53
C SER A 154 10.81 -9.14 -21.85
#